data_AF-A0A1C6HMC5-F1
#
_entry.id   AF-A0A1C6HMC5-F1
#
_cell.length_a   1.000
_cell.length_b   1.000
_cell.length_c   1.000
_cell.angle_alpha   90.00
_cell.angle_beta   90.00
_cell.angle_gamma   90.00
#
_symmetry.space_group_name_H-M   'P 1'
#
loop_
_entity.id
_entity.type
_entity.pdbx_description
1 polymer ?
#
loop_
_entity_poly.entity_id
_entity_poly.type
_entity_poly.pdbx_seq_one_letter_code
_entity_poly.pdbx_strand_id
1 'polypeptide(L)' 'MTYKTIVIDQVKKAKKLAMEIENKANEMAKSDWELVTFSTVASGKAVLVFRTQNDAAAEPEKEETPATKENDGTEK' A
#
# COMPACT_ATOMS: atom_id res chain seq x y z
N MET A 1 -3.66 12.73 10.70
CA MET A 1 -4.76 11.79 11.07
C MET A 1 -4.13 10.43 11.38
N THR A 2 -4.80 9.55 12.14
CA THR A 2 -4.29 8.20 12.42
C THR A 2 -5.36 7.17 12.08
N TYR A 3 -5.00 6.19 11.25
CA TYR A 3 -5.90 5.14 10.76
C TYR A 3 -5.73 3.86 11.57
N LYS A 4 -6.83 3.12 11.71
CA LYS A 4 -6.89 1.78 12.32
C LYS A 4 -7.74 0.86 11.47
N THR A 5 -7.22 -0.32 11.18
CA THR A 5 -7.82 -1.35 10.35
C THR A 5 -8.19 -2.54 11.23
N ILE A 6 -9.41 -3.04 11.06
CA ILE A 6 -9.94 -4.18 11.80
C ILE A 6 -10.37 -5.23 10.79
N VAL A 7 -9.74 -6.40 10.84
CA VAL A 7 -10.12 -7.55 10.01
C VAL A 7 -11.03 -8.45 10.84
N ILE A 8 -12.30 -8.54 10.43
CA ILE A 8 -13.34 -9.28 11.16
C ILE A 8 -13.29 -10.80 10.85
N ASP A 9 -12.59 -11.21 9.80
CA ASP A 9 -12.45 -12.62 9.37
C ASP A 9 -11.02 -13.19 9.56
N GLN A 10 -10.89 -14.52 9.66
CA GLN A 10 -9.65 -15.27 9.90
C GLN A 10 -8.86 -15.60 8.62
N VAL A 11 -9.07 -14.88 7.50
CA VAL A 11 -8.23 -15.06 6.32
C VAL A 11 -6.84 -14.46 6.57
N LYS A 12 -5.84 -15.31 6.83
CA LYS A 12 -4.45 -14.88 7.13
C LYS A 12 -3.87 -13.88 6.12
N LYS A 13 -4.17 -14.08 4.82
CA LYS A 13 -3.74 -13.16 3.75
C LYS A 13 -4.39 -11.77 3.86
N ALA A 14 -5.66 -11.71 4.27
CA ALA A 14 -6.37 -10.44 4.46
C ALA A 14 -5.76 -9.64 5.62
N LYS A 15 -5.37 -10.31 6.72
CA LYS A 15 -4.70 -9.65 7.86
C LYS A 15 -3.39 -8.97 7.45
N LYS A 16 -2.56 -9.64 6.65
CA LYS A 16 -1.29 -9.06 6.19
C LYS A 16 -1.52 -7.82 5.31
N LEU A 17 -2.38 -7.94 4.30
CA LEU A 17 -2.69 -6.84 3.39
C LEU A 17 -3.33 -5.64 4.11
N ALA A 18 -4.22 -5.91 5.07
CA ALA A 18 -4.84 -4.88 5.90
C ALA A 18 -3.81 -4.08 6.72
N MET A 19 -2.81 -4.74 7.31
CA MET A 19 -1.73 -4.05 8.03
C MET A 19 -0.86 -3.21 7.10
N GLU A 20 -0.56 -3.70 5.89
CA GLU A 20 0.20 -2.94 4.89
C GLU A 20 -0.55 -1.68 4.43
N ILE A 21 -1.87 -1.79 4.21
CA ILE A 21 -2.73 -0.64 3.90
C ILE A 21 -2.72 0.38 5.04
N GLU A 22 -2.89 -0.06 6.29
CA GLU A 22 -2.85 0.81 7.46
C GLU A 22 -1.52 1.56 7.57
N ASN A 23 -0.41 0.84 7.44
CA ASN A 23 0.92 1.43 7.55
C ASN A 23 1.14 2.50 6.48
N LYS A 24 0.80 2.21 5.22
CA LYS A 24 0.97 3.20 4.14
C LYS A 24 0.02 4.38 4.31
N ALA A 25 -1.23 4.16 4.72
CA ALA A 25 -2.16 5.26 4.99
C ALA A 25 -1.65 6.20 6.10
N ASN A 26 -1.10 5.63 7.18
CA ASN A 26 -0.51 6.40 8.27
C ASN A 26 0.80 7.09 7.89
N GLU A 27 1.60 6.51 6.98
CA GLU A 27 2.79 7.15 6.42
C GLU A 27 2.41 8.38 5.59
N MET A 28 1.49 8.22 4.63
CA MET A 28 1.01 9.31 3.78
C MET A 28 0.36 10.43 4.59
N ALA A 29 -0.36 10.09 5.66
CA ALA A 29 -0.96 11.07 6.56
C ALA A 29 0.05 11.96 7.31
N LYS A 30 1.33 11.56 7.42
CA LYS A 30 2.40 12.40 7.98
C LYS A 30 2.87 13.47 6.99
N SER A 31 2.59 13.25 5.71
CA SER A 31 2.90 14.15 4.59
C SER A 31 1.67 14.91 4.11
N ASP A 32 0.66 15.08 4.97
CA ASP A 32 -0.59 15.80 4.68
C ASP A 32 -1.40 15.25 3.49
N TRP A 33 -1.26 13.95 3.24
CA TRP A 33 -2.12 13.21 2.31
C TRP A 33 -3.23 12.49 3.07
N GLU A 34 -4.46 12.69 2.63
CA GLU A 34 -5.65 12.06 3.17
C GLU A 34 -6.04 10.87 2.29
N LEU A 35 -6.20 9.68 2.90
CA LEU A 35 -6.73 8.52 2.19
C LEU A 35 -8.21 8.75 1.86
N VAL A 36 -8.55 8.72 0.57
CA VAL A 36 -9.92 8.90 0.06
C VAL A 36 -10.64 7.56 -0.04
N THR A 37 -9.97 6.58 -0.64
CA THR A 37 -10.52 5.24 -0.86
C THR A 37 -9.41 4.23 -1.12
N PHE A 38 -9.74 2.95 -1.03
CA PHE A 38 -8.86 1.87 -1.46
C PHE A 38 -9.66 0.72 -2.07
N SER A 39 -8.98 -0.12 -2.83
CA SER A 39 -9.52 -1.37 -3.34
C SER A 39 -8.47 -2.47 -3.24
N THR A 40 -8.91 -3.71 -3.09
CA THR A 40 -8.04 -4.88 -3.17
C THR A 40 -8.27 -5.60 -4.48
N VAL A 41 -7.19 -6.13 -5.06
CA VAL A 41 -7.22 -6.84 -6.35
C VAL A 41 -6.92 -8.31 -6.09
N ALA A 42 -7.50 -9.21 -6.88
CA ALA A 42 -7.42 -10.67 -6.69
C ALA A 42 -5.98 -11.22 -6.64
N SER A 43 -5.00 -10.47 -7.18
CA SER A 43 -3.56 -10.78 -7.10
C SER A 43 -2.93 -10.54 -5.73
N GLY A 44 -3.70 -10.11 -4.72
CA GLY A 44 -3.17 -9.77 -3.39
C GLY A 44 -2.53 -8.38 -3.31
N LYS A 45 -2.80 -7.53 -4.31
CA LYS A 45 -2.40 -6.12 -4.33
C LYS A 45 -3.52 -5.23 -3.80
N ALA A 46 -3.18 -4.00 -3.42
CA ALA A 46 -4.15 -2.96 -3.10
C ALA A 46 -3.82 -1.68 -3.89
N VAL A 47 -4.87 -0.97 -4.29
CA VAL A 47 -4.78 0.38 -4.85
C VAL A 47 -5.35 1.33 -3.82
N LEU A 48 -4.57 2.35 -3.45
CA LEU A 48 -4.97 3.37 -2.49
C LEU A 48 -5.01 4.72 -3.22
N VAL A 49 -6.07 5.49 -3.02
CA VAL A 49 -6.24 6.81 -3.61
C VAL A 49 -6.15 7.83 -2.48
N PHE A 50 -5.21 8.75 -2.61
CA PHE A 50 -4.99 9.84 -1.66
C PHE A 50 -5.32 11.19 -2.30
N ARG A 51 -5.69 12.16 -1.48
CA ARG A 51 -5.78 13.57 -1.86
C ARG A 51 -4.93 14.41 -0.93
N THR A 52 -4.48 15.55 -1.41
CA THR A 52 -3.87 16.59 -0.60
C THR A 52 -4.42 17.94 -1.05
N GLN A 53 -4.37 18.95 -0.18
CA GLN A 53 -4.73 20.33 -0.53
C GLN A 53 -3.58 21.06 -1.24
N ASN A 54 -2.42 20.43 -1.35
CA ASN A 54 -1.25 20.96 -2.04
C ASN A 54 -1.19 20.42 -3.48
N ASP A 55 -1.78 21.15 -4.43
CA ASP A 55 -1.80 20.77 -5.86
C ASP A 55 -0.39 20.58 -6.46
N ALA A 56 0.64 21.22 -5.89
CA ALA A 56 2.03 21.07 -6.33
C ALA A 56 2.70 19.77 -5.86
N ALA A 57 2.11 19.06 -4.89
CA ALA A 57 2.63 17.78 -4.39
C ALA A 57 2.15 16.57 -5.21
N ALA A 58 1.21 16.75 -6.14
CA ALA A 58 0.61 15.67 -6.94
C ALA A 58 1.48 15.20 -8.12
N GLU A 59 2.77 15.60 -8.18
CA GLU A 59 3.68 15.04 -9.18
C GLU A 59 3.83 13.53 -8.96
N PRO A 60 3.79 12.72 -10.04
CA PRO A 60 3.79 11.27 -9.90
C PRO A 60 5.08 10.78 -9.24
N GLU A 61 4.96 10.14 -8.07
CA GLU A 61 6.03 9.32 -7.50
C GLU A 61 6.48 8.31 -8.56
N LYS A 62 7.78 8.34 -8.89
CA LYS A 62 8.37 7.37 -9.82
C LYS A 62 8.15 5.97 -9.27
N GLU A 63 7.51 5.13 -10.07
CA GLU A 63 7.21 3.74 -9.79
C GLU A 63 8.50 2.97 -9.43
N GLU A 64 8.74 2.70 -8.14
CA GLU A 64 9.75 1.74 -7.73
C GLU A 64 9.19 0.32 -7.94
N THR A 65 9.51 -0.27 -9.09
CA THR A 65 9.35 -1.70 -9.33
C THR A 65 10.09 -2.49 -8.25
N PRO A 66 9.43 -3.38 -7.48
CA PRO A 66 10.15 -4.27 -6.57
C PRO A 66 11.01 -5.20 -7.42
N ALA A 67 12.32 -5.13 -7.23
CA ALA A 67 13.28 -6.04 -7.85
C ALA A 67 12.85 -7.50 -7.60
N THR A 68 12.49 -8.19 -8.68
CA THR A 68 12.34 -9.64 -8.66
C THR A 68 13.75 -10.19 -8.49
N LYS A 69 14.08 -10.71 -7.30
CA LYS A 69 15.28 -11.53 -7.14
C LYS A 69 15.02 -12.84 -7.87
N GLU A 70 15.50 -12.92 -9.11
CA GLU A 70 15.69 -14.18 -9.81
C GLU A 70 16.73 -14.99 -9.02
N ASN A 71 16.27 -16.03 -8.32
CA ASN A 71 17.14 -17.12 -7.92
C ASN A 71 17.24 -18.05 -9.12
N ASP A 72 18.26 -17.84 -9.97
CA ASP A 72 18.73 -18.90 -10.86
C ASP A 72 19.67 -19.79 -10.04
N GLY A 73 19.17 -20.97 -9.70
CA GLY A 73 20.02 -22.06 -9.26
C GLY A 73 20.67 -22.67 -10.49
N THR A 74 21.98 -22.49 -10.64
CA THR A 74 22.75 -23.32 -11.57
C THR A 74 23.47 -24.42 -10.80
N GLU A 75 23.00 -25.63 -11.08
CA GLU A 75 23.60 -26.94 -10.85
C GLU A 75 25.13 -26.95 -11.05
N LYS A 76 25.85 -27.60 -10.12
CA LYS A 76 27.05 -28.35 -10.46
C LYS A 76 27.32 -29.48 -9.47
#